data_AF-A0A7V8DHH3-F1
#
_entry.id   AF-A0A7V8DHH3-F1
#
_cell.length_a   1.000
_cell.length_b   1.000
_cell.length_c   1.000
_cell.angle_alpha   90.00
_cell.angle_beta   90.00
_cell.angle_gamma   90.00
#
_symmetry.space_group_name_H-M   'P 1'
#
loop_
_entity.id
_entity.type
_entity.pdbx_description
1 polymer ?
#
loop_
_entity_poly.entity_id
_entity_poly.type
_entity_poly.pdbx_seq_one_letter_code
_entity_poly.pdbx_strand_id
1 'polypeptide(L)'
;MPPAGRHPETDLMMVASPVTRETDDPGADAHTLWSHEHVTEAMMADHTVLPMRFGTVVPDEAVYRRAFSRLRDFLHANLARVEGCAEFGVRLAFARKEKGTAPPTNNGTAYIRARLHAHRRPVGADRGAGTGDMPVARPLPLCRCKHDLAR
;
A
#
# COMPACT_ATOMS: atom_id res chain seq x y z
N MET A 1 13.50 -2.51 16.81
CA MET A 1 13.84 -2.38 15.38
C MET A 1 14.57 -3.67 14.98
N PRO A 2 14.01 -4.52 14.10
CA PRO A 2 14.70 -5.73 13.68
C PRO A 2 15.97 -5.37 12.90
N PRO A 3 17.00 -6.23 12.88
CA PRO A 3 18.26 -5.94 12.21
C PRO A 3 18.03 -5.84 10.70
N ALA A 4 18.03 -4.61 10.19
CA ALA A 4 18.14 -4.32 8.77
C ALA A 4 19.56 -4.67 8.32
N GLY A 5 19.74 -5.82 7.68
CA GLY A 5 20.99 -6.17 7.02
C GLY A 5 21.22 -5.24 5.84
N ARG A 6 21.99 -4.16 6.04
CA ARG A 6 22.38 -3.25 4.96
C ARG A 6 23.47 -3.92 4.13
N HIS A 7 23.19 -4.22 2.86
CA HIS A 7 24.19 -4.77 1.95
C HIS A 7 25.01 -3.63 1.32
N PRO A 8 26.34 -3.59 1.48
CA PRO A 8 27.15 -2.48 0.98
C PRO A 8 27.33 -2.44 -0.55
N GLU A 9 26.95 -3.49 -1.29
CA GLU A 9 27.13 -3.56 -2.75
C GLU A 9 25.83 -3.55 -3.58
N THR A 10 24.69 -3.24 -2.96
CA THR A 10 23.41 -3.12 -3.68
C THR A 10 22.64 -1.90 -3.20
N ASP A 11 22.09 -1.14 -4.14
CA ASP A 11 21.07 -0.11 -3.94
C ASP A 11 19.69 -0.70 -3.52
N LEU A 12 19.60 -2.02 -3.39
CA LEU A 12 18.47 -2.75 -2.81
C LEU A 12 18.71 -3.12 -1.35
N MET A 13 17.66 -2.99 -0.54
CA MET A 13 17.62 -3.39 0.86
C MET A 13 16.61 -4.51 1.08
N MET A 14 16.99 -5.52 1.86
CA MET A 14 16.10 -6.58 2.34
C MET A 14 15.87 -6.40 3.84
N VAL A 15 14.60 -6.43 4.25
CA VAL A 15 14.20 -6.45 5.66
C VAL A 15 13.78 -7.86 6.01
N ALA A 16 14.45 -8.45 7.00
CA ALA A 16 14.17 -9.80 7.47
C ALA A 16 14.36 -9.87 8.99
N SER A 17 13.81 -10.91 9.59
CA SER A 17 13.99 -11.23 11.01
C SER A 17 14.37 -12.70 11.15
N PRO A 18 15.25 -13.06 12.11
CA PRO A 18 15.51 -14.46 12.42
C PRO A 18 14.22 -15.20 12.78
N VAL A 19 14.04 -16.40 12.27
CA VAL A 19 12.95 -17.31 12.67
C VAL A 19 13.52 -18.25 13.74
N THR A 20 12.94 -18.23 14.94
CA THR A 20 13.45 -18.93 16.12
C THR A 20 12.66 -20.19 16.50
N ARG A 21 11.61 -20.54 15.73
CA ARG A 21 10.73 -21.68 16.02
C ARG A 21 11.29 -22.97 15.43
N GLU A 22 11.11 -24.10 16.12
CA GLU A 22 11.49 -25.45 15.68
C GLU A 22 10.79 -25.90 14.38
N THR A 23 9.75 -25.19 13.95
CA THR A 23 9.08 -25.39 12.68
C THR A 23 9.39 -24.21 11.75
N ASP A 24 9.79 -24.50 10.50
CA ASP A 24 9.98 -23.51 9.43
C ASP A 24 8.69 -22.73 9.05
N ASP A 25 7.58 -23.01 9.72
CA ASP A 25 6.33 -22.25 9.64
C ASP A 25 6.26 -21.22 10.77
N PRO A 26 6.27 -19.90 10.48
CA PRO A 26 6.13 -18.87 11.49
C PRO A 26 4.76 -18.89 12.20
N GLY A 27 3.81 -19.71 11.75
CA GLY A 27 2.46 -19.80 12.28
C GLY A 27 1.60 -18.68 11.71
N ALA A 28 0.73 -18.99 10.76
CA ALA A 28 -0.19 -18.01 10.17
C ALA A 28 -1.41 -17.76 11.06
N ASP A 29 -1.20 -17.08 12.19
CA ASP A 29 -2.29 -16.49 12.96
C ASP A 29 -2.51 -15.02 12.57
N ALA A 30 -3.67 -14.47 12.98
CA ALA A 30 -4.03 -13.09 12.66
C ALA A 30 -2.99 -12.10 13.21
N HIS A 31 -2.45 -12.34 14.40
CA HIS A 31 -1.49 -11.44 15.03
C HIS A 31 -0.18 -11.35 14.23
N THR A 32 0.31 -12.49 13.76
CA THR A 32 1.58 -12.59 13.01
C THR A 32 1.41 -12.01 11.61
N LEU A 33 0.25 -12.19 10.97
CA LEU A 33 -0.11 -11.51 9.72
C LEU A 33 -0.17 -9.98 9.89
N TRP A 34 -0.83 -9.49 10.94
CA TRP A 34 -0.88 -8.05 11.22
C TRP A 34 0.50 -7.46 11.51
N SER A 35 1.36 -8.21 12.21
CA SER A 35 2.73 -7.78 12.49
C SER A 35 3.57 -7.64 11.22
N HIS A 36 3.43 -8.57 10.28
CA HIS A 36 4.08 -8.49 8.96
C HIS A 36 3.59 -7.29 8.15
N GLU A 37 2.28 -7.04 8.16
CA GLU A 37 1.70 -5.87 7.49
C GLU A 37 2.21 -4.56 8.10
N HIS A 38 2.23 -4.46 9.43
CA HIS A 38 2.70 -3.26 10.11
C HIS A 38 4.16 -2.91 9.77
N VAL A 39 5.03 -3.91 9.67
CA VAL A 39 6.42 -3.70 9.22
C VAL A 39 6.44 -3.19 7.78
N THR A 40 5.62 -3.75 6.90
CA THR A 40 5.52 -3.34 5.51
C THR A 40 5.05 -1.88 5.39
N GLU A 41 3.96 -1.52 6.07
CA GLU A 41 3.42 -0.15 6.11
C GLU A 41 4.42 0.85 6.67
N ALA A 42 5.14 0.50 7.74
CA ALA A 42 6.16 1.36 8.34
C ALA A 42 7.31 1.63 7.36
N MET A 43 7.72 0.65 6.56
CA MET A 43 8.75 0.85 5.54
C MET A 43 8.23 1.68 4.36
N MET A 44 6.96 1.52 3.98
CA MET A 44 6.33 2.30 2.90
C MET A 44 6.25 3.80 3.19
N ALA A 45 6.34 4.23 4.46
CA ALA A 45 6.31 5.63 4.84
C ALA A 45 7.44 6.44 4.18
N ASP A 46 8.64 5.83 4.06
CA ASP A 46 9.85 6.50 3.59
C ASP A 46 10.52 5.80 2.39
N HIS A 47 10.05 4.61 2.00
CA HIS A 47 10.68 3.79 0.97
C HIS A 47 9.66 3.20 -0.02
N THR A 48 10.09 3.02 -1.27
CA THR A 48 9.40 2.16 -2.23
C THR A 48 9.74 0.71 -1.89
N VAL A 49 8.72 -0.12 -1.64
CA VAL A 49 8.91 -1.51 -1.19
C VAL A 49 8.26 -2.50 -2.14
N LEU A 50 8.80 -3.73 -2.19
CA LEU A 50 8.14 -4.89 -2.78
C LEU A 50 7.82 -5.87 -1.64
N PRO A 51 6.56 -5.95 -1.19
CA PRO A 51 6.18 -6.85 -0.12
C PRO A 51 6.42 -8.32 -0.51
N MET A 52 7.17 -9.04 0.30
CA MET A 52 7.32 -10.49 0.17
C MET A 52 6.08 -11.19 0.73
N ARG A 53 5.72 -12.33 0.15
CA ARG A 53 4.64 -13.17 0.68
C ARG A 53 4.98 -13.56 2.12
N PHE A 54 4.02 -13.40 3.03
CA PHE A 54 4.14 -13.88 4.40
C PHE A 54 4.52 -15.36 4.44
N GLY A 55 5.41 -15.74 5.37
CA GLY A 55 5.94 -17.10 5.48
C GLY A 55 7.09 -17.42 4.52
N THR A 56 7.64 -16.42 3.82
CA THR A 56 8.89 -16.63 3.07
C THR A 56 10.05 -16.79 4.04
N VAL A 57 10.55 -18.02 4.17
CA VAL A 57 11.73 -18.36 4.96
C VAL A 57 12.89 -18.71 4.03
N VAL A 58 14.08 -18.23 4.38
CA VAL A 58 15.34 -18.58 3.72
C VAL A 58 16.25 -19.24 4.76
N PRO A 59 16.98 -20.32 4.42
CA PRO A 59 17.76 -21.07 5.41
C PRO A 59 18.87 -20.24 6.05
N ASP A 60 19.51 -19.39 5.24
CA ASP A 60 20.62 -18.58 5.65
C ASP A 60 20.78 -17.34 4.76
N GLU A 61 21.73 -16.50 5.18
CA GLU A 61 22.04 -15.26 4.48
C GLU A 61 22.64 -15.47 3.08
N ALA A 62 23.47 -16.48 2.90
CA ALA A 62 24.12 -16.76 1.62
C ALA A 62 23.10 -17.21 0.55
N VAL A 63 22.06 -17.96 0.95
CA VAL A 63 20.99 -18.41 0.06
C VAL A 63 20.20 -17.22 -0.46
N TYR A 64 19.76 -16.30 0.40
CA TYR A 64 19.01 -15.15 -0.09
C TYR A 64 19.89 -14.19 -0.89
N ARG A 65 21.17 -13.99 -0.52
CA ARG A 65 22.10 -13.16 -1.31
C ARG A 65 22.24 -13.68 -2.74
N ARG A 66 22.39 -15.00 -2.92
CA ARG A 66 22.42 -15.63 -4.26
C ARG A 66 21.10 -15.51 -5.02
N ALA A 67 19.96 -15.54 -4.32
CA ALA A 67 18.64 -15.35 -4.94
C ALA A 67 18.45 -13.88 -5.39
N PHE A 68 18.77 -12.93 -4.51
CA PHE A 68 18.67 -11.49 -4.77
C PHE A 68 19.59 -11.05 -5.91
N SER A 69 20.84 -11.53 -5.95
CA SER A 69 21.74 -11.21 -7.06
C SER A 69 21.19 -11.64 -8.42
N ARG A 70 20.49 -12.78 -8.49
CA ARG A 70 19.87 -13.27 -9.73
C ARG A 70 18.59 -12.52 -10.10
N LEU A 71 17.86 -12.04 -9.09
CA LEU A 71 16.60 -11.30 -9.27
C LEU A 71 16.80 -9.79 -9.32
N ARG A 72 18.02 -9.28 -9.18
CA ARG A 72 18.32 -7.86 -8.98
C ARG A 72 17.64 -6.97 -10.01
N ASP A 73 17.87 -7.23 -11.29
CA ASP A 73 17.34 -6.39 -12.37
C ASP A 73 15.80 -6.45 -12.42
N PHE A 74 15.21 -7.61 -12.11
CA PHE A 74 13.77 -7.78 -11.96
C PHE A 74 13.20 -6.98 -10.78
N LEU A 75 13.89 -6.99 -9.63
CA LEU A 75 13.49 -6.23 -8.44
C LEU A 75 13.58 -4.72 -8.69
N HIS A 76 14.64 -4.24 -9.35
CA HIS A 76 14.75 -2.84 -9.77
C HIS A 76 13.61 -2.41 -10.68
N ALA A 77 13.35 -3.19 -11.73
CA ALA A 77 12.29 -2.86 -12.67
C ALA A 77 10.92 -2.75 -11.98
N ASN A 78 10.66 -3.63 -11.01
CA ASN A 78 9.41 -3.58 -10.24
C ASN A 78 9.36 -2.41 -9.25
N LEU A 79 10.46 -2.10 -8.56
CA LEU A 79 10.53 -0.93 -7.67
C LEU A 79 10.33 0.36 -8.46
N ALA A 80 11.03 0.53 -9.58
CA ALA A 80 10.87 1.69 -10.46
C ALA A 80 9.44 1.83 -10.98
N ARG A 81 8.77 0.71 -11.29
CA ARG A 81 7.38 0.69 -11.76
C ARG A 81 6.39 1.20 -10.71
N VAL A 82 6.64 0.96 -9.42
CA VAL A 82 5.72 1.31 -8.33
C VAL A 82 6.15 2.54 -7.54
N GLU A 83 7.26 3.17 -7.91
CA GLU A 83 7.74 4.40 -7.28
C GLU A 83 6.68 5.51 -7.39
N GLY A 84 6.37 6.13 -6.24
CA GLY A 84 5.35 7.17 -6.16
C GLY A 84 3.91 6.70 -6.42
N CYS A 85 3.69 5.40 -6.56
CA CYS A 85 2.35 4.82 -6.72
C CYS A 85 1.72 4.47 -5.35
N ALA A 86 0.39 4.38 -5.33
CA ALA A 86 -0.36 3.85 -4.18
C ALA A 86 -1.17 2.64 -4.63
N GLU A 87 -1.23 1.60 -3.78
CA GLU A 87 -2.07 0.43 -3.99
C GLU A 87 -3.50 0.68 -3.45
N PHE A 88 -4.50 0.25 -4.20
CA PHE A 88 -5.91 0.36 -3.80
C PHE A 88 -6.62 -0.99 -3.94
N GLY A 89 -7.10 -1.52 -2.82
CA GLY A 89 -8.01 -2.67 -2.80
C GLY A 89 -9.47 -2.21 -2.89
N VAL A 90 -10.14 -2.45 -4.02
CA VAL A 90 -11.57 -2.15 -4.19
C VAL A 90 -12.38 -3.44 -4.03
N ARG A 91 -13.21 -3.50 -3.00
CA ARG A 91 -14.17 -4.61 -2.79
C ARG A 91 -15.58 -4.10 -3.01
N LEU A 92 -16.29 -4.71 -3.97
CA LEU A 92 -17.70 -4.44 -4.22
C LEU A 92 -18.54 -5.55 -3.60
N ALA A 93 -19.27 -5.21 -2.54
CA ALA A 93 -20.31 -6.07 -1.99
C ALA A 93 -21.66 -5.60 -2.53
N PHE A 94 -22.24 -6.36 -3.46
CA PHE A 94 -23.61 -6.11 -3.89
C PHE A 94 -24.54 -6.75 -2.86
N ALA A 95 -25.37 -5.94 -2.20
CA ALA A 95 -26.61 -6.47 -1.67
C ALA A 95 -27.34 -7.12 -2.86
N ARG A 96 -27.81 -8.36 -2.72
CA ARG A 96 -28.63 -9.02 -3.74
C ARG A 96 -29.88 -8.14 -3.95
N LYS A 97 -29.81 -7.22 -4.90
CA LYS A 97 -30.96 -6.41 -5.34
C LYS A 97 -31.62 -7.15 -6.49
N GLU A 98 -32.93 -7.32 -6.38
CA GLU A 98 -33.74 -7.64 -7.55
C GLU A 98 -33.46 -6.64 -8.68
N LYS A 99 -33.51 -7.13 -9.92
CA LYS A 99 -33.03 -6.45 -11.13
C LYS A 99 -33.49 -4.98 -11.19
N GLY A 100 -32.57 -4.06 -10.91
CA GLY A 100 -32.73 -2.62 -11.11
C GLY A 100 -31.74 -2.13 -12.17
N THR A 101 -32.27 -1.48 -13.21
CA THR A 101 -31.57 -0.98 -14.40
C THR A 101 -30.63 0.19 -14.07
N ALA A 102 -29.35 -0.08 -13.81
CA ALA A 102 -28.31 0.94 -13.85
C ALA A 102 -27.53 0.85 -15.19
N PRO A 103 -27.19 1.98 -15.84
CA PRO A 103 -26.45 1.95 -17.10
C PRO A 103 -25.01 1.47 -16.90
N PRO A 104 -24.47 0.64 -17.80
CA PRO A 104 -23.12 0.12 -17.68
C PRO A 104 -22.09 1.19 -18.07
N THR A 105 -21.24 1.60 -17.12
CA THR A 105 -19.91 2.13 -17.47
C THR A 105 -18.96 0.94 -17.59
N ASN A 106 -18.54 0.63 -18.81
CA ASN A 106 -17.77 -0.56 -19.16
C ASN A 106 -16.27 -0.52 -18.79
N ASN A 107 -15.80 0.49 -18.05
CA ASN A 107 -14.45 0.47 -17.51
C ASN A 107 -14.35 1.18 -16.14
N GLY A 108 -13.65 0.54 -15.19
CA GLY A 108 -13.46 1.05 -13.83
C GLY A 108 -12.59 2.32 -13.77
N THR A 109 -11.70 2.52 -14.75
CA THR A 109 -10.84 3.71 -14.84
C THR A 109 -11.66 4.99 -15.02
N ALA A 110 -12.67 4.97 -15.88
CA ALA A 110 -13.59 6.08 -16.11
C ALA A 110 -14.42 6.35 -14.86
N TYR A 111 -14.84 5.30 -14.16
CA TYR A 111 -15.55 5.43 -12.89
C TYR A 111 -14.70 6.14 -11.82
N ILE A 112 -13.45 5.69 -11.59
CA ILE A 112 -12.56 6.30 -10.59
C ILE A 112 -12.20 7.74 -10.96
N ARG A 113 -11.94 8.03 -12.25
CA ARG A 113 -11.71 9.41 -12.73
C ARG A 113 -12.93 10.30 -12.49
N ALA A 114 -14.13 9.84 -12.82
CA ALA A 114 -15.37 10.59 -12.59
C ALA A 114 -15.58 10.91 -11.10
N ARG A 115 -15.28 9.95 -10.21
CA ARG A 115 -15.38 10.16 -8.77
C ARG A 115 -14.35 11.15 -8.22
N LEU A 116 -13.13 11.15 -8.76
CA LEU A 116 -12.11 12.16 -8.44
C LEU A 116 -12.57 13.57 -8.84
N HIS A 117 -13.18 13.72 -10.02
CA HIS A 117 -13.75 15.01 -10.47
C HIS A 117 -14.87 15.50 -9.55
N ALA A 118 -15.73 14.59 -9.07
CA ALA A 118 -16.80 14.93 -8.14
C ALA A 118 -16.27 15.43 -6.79
N HIS A 119 -15.21 14.81 -6.25
CA HIS A 119 -14.58 15.24 -4.99
C HIS A 119 -13.73 16.51 -5.11
N ARG A 120 -13.26 16.86 -6.32
CA ARG A 120 -12.48 18.07 -6.58
C ARG A 120 -13.33 19.32 -6.84
N ARG A 121 -14.66 19.19 -6.94
CA ARG A 121 -15.53 20.37 -6.95
C ARG A 121 -15.54 20.95 -5.52
N PRO A 122 -15.09 22.19 -5.31
CA PRO A 122 -15.32 22.84 -4.03
C PRO A 122 -16.83 22.91 -3.83
N VAL A 123 -17.28 22.57 -2.62
CA VAL A 123 -18.64 22.88 -2.17
C VAL A 123 -18.77 24.40 -2.25
N GLY A 124 -19.42 24.87 -3.31
CA GLY A 124 -19.69 26.28 -3.54
C GLY A 124 -20.56 26.80 -2.42
N ALA A 125 -20.14 27.95 -1.88
CA ALA A 125 -20.79 28.71 -0.84
C ALA A 125 -22.28 28.90 -1.12
N ASP A 126 -23.12 28.27 -0.30
CA ASP A 126 -24.50 28.70 -0.12
C ASP A 126 -24.64 29.29 1.27
N ARG A 127 -24.86 30.61 1.33
CA ARG A 127 -25.18 31.34 2.57
C ARG A 127 -26.67 31.17 2.81
N GLY A 128 -27.04 30.34 3.79
CA GLY A 128 -28.40 30.24 4.30
C GLY A 128 -28.40 29.59 5.68
N ALA A 129 -28.86 30.32 6.68
CA ALA A 129 -28.81 30.00 8.11
C ALA A 129 -29.51 28.69 8.51
N GLY A 130 -28.95 27.98 9.49
CA GLY A 130 -29.59 26.85 10.15
C GLY A 130 -28.67 26.14 11.14
N THR A 131 -28.89 26.39 12.42
CA THR A 131 -28.15 25.85 13.58
C THR A 131 -28.25 24.32 13.68
N GLY A 132 -27.10 23.67 13.85
CA GLY A 132 -26.98 22.23 14.17
C GLY A 132 -25.52 21.83 14.29
N ASP A 133 -24.98 21.91 15.50
CA ASP A 133 -23.60 21.59 15.84
C ASP A 133 -23.35 20.07 15.68
N MET A 134 -22.58 19.71 14.66
CA MET A 134 -21.99 18.39 14.46
C MET A 134 -20.53 18.62 14.12
N PRO A 135 -19.56 17.98 14.80
CA PRO A 135 -18.15 18.20 14.52
C PRO A 135 -17.84 17.69 13.11
N VAL A 136 -17.69 18.63 12.19
CA VAL A 136 -17.16 18.40 10.85
C VAL A 136 -15.75 17.87 11.05
N ALA A 137 -15.53 16.60 10.69
CA ALA A 137 -14.21 16.01 10.67
C ALA A 137 -13.28 16.95 9.88
N ARG A 138 -12.24 17.48 10.56
CA ARG A 138 -11.22 18.29 9.91
C ARG A 138 -10.72 17.50 8.71
N PRO A 139 -10.68 18.08 7.49
CA PRO A 139 -10.06 17.40 6.37
C PRO A 139 -8.64 17.05 6.78
N LEU A 140 -8.36 15.74 6.82
CA LEU A 140 -7.00 15.26 6.94
C LEU A 140 -6.22 15.86 5.77
N PRO A 141 -5.00 16.39 6.00
CA PRO A 141 -4.22 16.98 4.94
C PRO A 141 -4.07 15.92 3.85
N LEU A 142 -4.57 16.25 2.65
CA LEU A 142 -4.32 15.49 1.43
C LEU A 142 -2.82 15.21 1.39
N CYS A 143 -2.44 13.93 1.30
CA CYS A 143 -1.06 13.54 1.09
C CYS A 143 -0.50 14.39 -0.04
N ARG A 144 0.38 15.34 0.31
CA ARG A 144 1.15 16.07 -0.67
C ARG A 144 2.08 15.05 -1.29
N CYS A 145 1.84 14.70 -2.55
CA CYS A 145 2.86 14.05 -3.35
C CYS A 145 4.10 14.96 -3.29
N LYS A 146 5.24 14.41 -2.86
CA LYS A 146 6.51 15.15 -2.70
C LYS A 146 7.01 15.83 -4.00
N HIS A 147 6.32 15.65 -5.13
CA HIS A 147 6.59 16.28 -6.42
C HIS A 147 6.07 17.73 -6.57
N ASP A 148 5.22 18.24 -5.67
CA ASP A 148 4.66 19.61 -5.77
C ASP A 148 5.50 20.70 -5.06
N LEU A 149 6.75 20.41 -4.67
CA LEU A 149 7.66 21.37 -4.00
C LEU A 149 8.88 21.79 -4.85
N ALA A 150 8.87 21.50 -6.15
CA ALA A 150 9.91 21.96 -7.07
C ALA A 150 9.28 22.61 -8.31
N ARG A 151 8.82 23.86 -8.16
CA ARG A 151 8.70 24.85 -9.24
C ARG A 151 8.52 26.25 -8.66
#